data_AF-A0A356KRH7-F1
#
_entry.id   AF-A0A356KRH7-F1
#
_cell.length_a   1.000
_cell.length_b   1.000
_cell.length_c   1.000
_cell.angle_alpha   90.00
_cell.angle_beta   90.00
_cell.angle_gamma   90.00
#
_symmetry.space_group_name_H-M   'P 1'
#
loop_
_entity.id
_entity.type
_entity.pdbx_description
1 polymer ?
#
loop_
_entity_poly.entity_id
_entity_poly.type
_entity_poly.pdbx_seq_one_letter_code
_entity_poly.pdbx_strand_id
1 'polypeptide(L)'
;ELRAELPELLLTLDVAHVSVCAEEGTPAEAIRAHAGALALVHLEDAPRGVHAHLPFGEGELDLAAVLSALQEIDFGGLCAVELSRHSHAAHELVPETMARLKRSQ
;
A
#
# COMPACT_ATOMS: atom_id res chain seq x y z
N GLU A 1 7.69 21.80 -2.11
CA GLU A 1 7.85 22.80 -3.19
C GLU A 1 6.78 22.60 -4.27
N LEU A 2 6.69 21.44 -4.94
CA LEU A 2 5.68 21.20 -5.98
C LEU A 2 4.20 21.31 -5.54
N ARG A 3 3.84 20.78 -4.36
CA ARG A 3 2.45 20.84 -3.84
C ARG A 3 1.98 22.25 -3.47
N ALA A 4 2.93 23.17 -3.21
CA ALA A 4 2.59 24.56 -2.95
C ALA A 4 2.16 25.29 -4.25
N GLU A 5 2.67 24.82 -5.40
CA GLU A 5 2.35 25.36 -6.72
C GLU A 5 1.13 24.68 -7.35
N LEU A 6 0.89 23.39 -7.01
CA LEU A 6 -0.22 22.58 -7.51
C LEU A 6 -0.97 21.94 -6.32
N PRO A 7 -1.89 22.66 -5.66
CA PRO A 7 -2.58 22.16 -4.47
C PRO A 7 -3.47 20.94 -4.76
N GLU A 8 -3.92 20.77 -6.01
CA GLU A 8 -4.65 19.59 -6.49
C GLU A 8 -3.78 18.35 -6.73
N LEU A 9 -2.44 18.48 -6.67
CA LEU A 9 -1.54 17.34 -6.83
C LEU A 9 -1.49 16.53 -5.53
N LEU A 10 -2.10 15.35 -5.57
CA LEU A 10 -2.18 14.43 -4.45
C LEU A 10 -1.25 13.22 -4.62
N LEU A 11 -0.93 12.57 -3.52
CA LEU A 11 -0.04 11.41 -3.44
C LEU A 11 -0.82 10.12 -3.70
N THR A 12 -0.33 9.33 -4.66
CA THR A 12 -0.56 7.89 -4.70
C THR A 12 0.59 7.22 -3.98
N LEU A 13 0.34 6.61 -2.83
CA LEU A 13 1.37 5.93 -2.05
C LEU A 13 1.36 4.44 -2.38
N ASP A 14 2.51 3.92 -2.81
CA ASP A 14 2.74 2.49 -2.97
C ASP A 14 3.50 1.95 -1.75
N VAL A 15 2.87 1.04 -1.02
CA VAL A 15 3.39 0.54 0.25
C VAL A 15 4.61 -0.36 0.08
N ALA A 16 4.73 -1.11 -1.03
CA ALA A 16 5.92 -1.93 -1.24
C ALA A 16 7.11 -1.09 -1.65
N HIS A 17 6.92 -0.03 -2.45
CA HIS A 17 8.02 0.89 -2.76
C HIS A 17 8.60 1.54 -1.48
N VAL A 18 7.77 1.84 -0.48
CA VAL A 18 8.27 2.30 0.83
C VAL A 18 9.12 1.21 1.49
N SER A 19 8.64 -0.03 1.55
CA SER A 19 9.39 -1.17 2.13
C SER A 19 10.68 -1.51 1.38
N VAL A 20 10.76 -1.21 0.08
CA VAL A 20 11.93 -1.49 -0.76
C VAL A 20 12.97 -0.37 -0.69
N CYS A 21 12.54 0.89 -0.77
CA CYS A 21 13.44 2.02 -0.94
C CYS A 21 13.87 2.68 0.36
N ALA A 22 13.11 2.53 1.44
CA ALA A 22 13.37 3.24 2.68
C ALA A 22 14.44 2.52 3.50
N GLU A 23 15.57 3.21 3.75
CA GLU A 23 16.59 2.78 4.71
C GLU A 23 16.01 2.72 6.13
N GLU A 24 15.08 3.62 6.45
CA GLU A 24 14.33 3.69 7.71
C GLU A 24 12.86 4.05 7.47
N GLY A 25 11.99 3.61 8.36
CA GLY A 25 10.54 3.86 8.31
C GLY A 25 9.72 2.71 7.73
N THR A 26 8.42 2.78 7.98
CA THR A 26 7.42 1.79 7.60
C THR A 26 6.35 2.40 6.69
N PRO A 27 5.66 1.59 5.87
CA PRO A 27 4.51 2.08 5.11
C PRO A 27 3.43 2.74 5.99
N ALA A 28 3.21 2.22 7.21
CA ALA A 28 2.27 2.79 8.17
C ALA A 28 2.70 4.21 8.62
N GLU A 29 3.99 4.45 8.86
CA GLU A 29 4.50 5.79 9.18
C GLU A 29 4.38 6.75 7.99
N ALA A 30 4.65 6.28 6.77
CA ALA A 30 4.47 7.08 5.56
C ALA A 30 3.01 7.50 5.35
N ILE A 31 2.05 6.59 5.61
CA ILE A 31 0.61 6.89 5.55
C ILE A 31 0.27 8.03 6.52
N ARG A 32 0.70 7.94 7.79
CA ARG A 32 0.45 8.99 8.78
C ARG A 32 1.11 10.31 8.41
N ALA A 33 2.35 10.27 7.93
CA ALA A 33 3.10 11.47 7.54
C ALA A 33 2.47 12.21 6.35
N HIS A 34 1.80 11.49 5.46
CA HIS A 34 1.23 12.05 4.23
C HIS A 34 -0.30 12.14 4.20
N ALA A 35 -0.98 11.90 5.33
CA ALA A 35 -2.44 11.85 5.45
C ALA A 35 -3.15 13.03 4.74
N GLY A 36 -2.66 14.26 4.92
CA GLY A 36 -3.27 15.47 4.34
C GLY A 36 -3.15 15.63 2.83
N ALA A 37 -2.45 14.73 2.12
CA ALA A 37 -2.40 14.73 0.66
C ALA A 37 -2.50 13.33 0.05
N LEU A 38 -2.87 12.32 0.82
CA LEU A 38 -3.02 10.97 0.32
C LEU A 38 -4.36 10.85 -0.44
N ALA A 39 -4.31 10.38 -1.69
CA ALA A 39 -5.51 10.18 -2.52
C ALA A 39 -5.78 8.71 -2.85
N LEU A 40 -4.72 7.93 -3.04
CA LEU A 40 -4.78 6.54 -3.48
C LEU A 40 -3.66 5.77 -2.79
N VAL A 41 -3.94 4.53 -2.42
CA VAL A 41 -2.92 3.61 -1.89
C VAL A 41 -2.86 2.39 -2.79
N HIS A 42 -1.67 2.07 -3.26
CA HIS A 42 -1.38 0.80 -3.89
C HIS A 42 -0.90 -0.17 -2.81
N LEU A 43 -1.58 -1.32 -2.74
CA LEU A 43 -1.29 -2.39 -1.82
C LEU A 43 -0.69 -3.56 -2.58
N GLU A 44 0.47 -3.99 -2.14
CA GLU A 44 1.12 -5.21 -2.61
C GLU A 44 2.13 -5.66 -1.55
N ASP A 45 2.48 -6.94 -1.59
CA ASP A 45 3.51 -7.47 -0.70
C ASP A 45 4.84 -7.54 -1.43
N ALA A 46 5.92 -7.33 -0.69
CA ALA A 46 7.28 -7.43 -1.20
C ALA A 46 8.25 -7.74 -0.04
N PRO A 47 9.35 -8.46 -0.30
CA PRO A 47 10.46 -8.55 0.65
C PRO A 47 11.12 -7.18 0.84
N ARG A 48 11.74 -6.96 2.00
CA ARG A 48 12.46 -5.69 2.25
C ARG A 48 13.64 -5.55 1.29
N GLY A 49 13.80 -4.37 0.70
CA GLY A 49 14.89 -4.07 -0.23
C GLY A 49 14.78 -4.72 -1.63
N VAL A 50 13.71 -5.47 -1.93
CA VAL A 50 13.50 -6.10 -3.24
C VAL A 50 12.09 -5.83 -3.72
N HIS A 51 11.96 -5.11 -4.84
CA HIS A 51 10.64 -4.90 -5.45
C HIS A 51 10.18 -6.13 -6.22
N ALA A 52 9.50 -7.03 -5.49
CA ALA A 52 8.87 -8.22 -6.03
C ALA A 52 7.38 -8.16 -5.68
N HIS A 53 6.53 -8.06 -6.71
CA HIS A 53 5.06 -8.02 -6.59
C HIS A 53 4.52 -9.39 -6.12
N LEU A 54 4.49 -9.65 -4.81
CA LEU A 54 4.07 -10.92 -4.23
C LEU A 54 2.62 -10.88 -3.72
N PRO A 55 1.92 -12.04 -3.69
CA PRO A 55 0.67 -12.17 -2.94
C PRO A 55 0.85 -11.82 -1.44
N PHE A 56 -0.19 -11.28 -0.81
CA PHE A 56 -0.12 -10.93 0.61
C PHE A 56 0.23 -12.13 1.50
N GLY A 57 1.20 -11.93 2.40
CA GLY A 57 1.74 -12.94 3.30
C GLY A 57 2.88 -13.78 2.71
N GLU A 58 3.30 -13.51 1.47
CA GLU A 58 4.52 -14.08 0.88
C GLU A 58 5.73 -13.14 0.96
N GLY A 59 5.51 -11.85 1.24
CA GLY A 59 6.56 -10.88 1.49
C GLY A 59 6.69 -10.52 2.98
N GLU A 60 7.11 -9.28 3.24
CA GLU A 60 7.38 -8.76 4.58
C GLU A 60 6.48 -7.57 4.94
N LEU A 61 5.44 -7.28 4.14
CA LEU A 61 4.51 -6.19 4.45
C LEU A 61 3.71 -6.51 5.72
N ASP A 62 3.79 -5.63 6.71
CA ASP A 62 2.83 -5.60 7.81
C ASP A 62 1.50 -4.99 7.33
N LEU A 63 0.68 -5.83 6.70
CA LEU A 63 -0.62 -5.45 6.14
C LEU A 63 -1.57 -4.92 7.22
N ALA A 64 -1.54 -5.49 8.44
CA ALA A 64 -2.40 -5.04 9.53
C ALA A 64 -2.03 -3.62 9.98
N ALA A 65 -0.73 -3.32 10.13
CA ALA A 65 -0.27 -1.97 10.45
C ALA A 65 -0.62 -0.95 9.36
N VAL A 66 -0.54 -1.33 8.09
CA VAL A 66 -0.98 -0.49 6.95
C VAL A 66 -2.47 -0.18 7.05
N LEU A 67 -3.32 -1.20 7.22
CA LEU A 67 -4.76 -1.00 7.30
C LEU A 67 -5.16 -0.18 8.54
N SER A 68 -4.52 -0.41 9.69
CA SER A 68 -4.71 0.39 10.91
C SER A 68 -4.34 1.85 10.67
N ALA A 69 -3.19 2.12 10.04
CA ALA A 69 -2.78 3.50 9.75
C ALA A 69 -3.77 4.22 8.82
N LEU A 70 -4.37 3.53 7.84
CA LEU A 70 -5.41 4.08 6.98
C LEU A 70 -6.69 4.39 7.74
N GLN A 71 -7.09 3.53 8.67
CA GLN A 71 -8.24 3.77 9.55
C GLN A 71 -8.00 4.93 10.51
N GLU A 72 -6.81 5.02 11.11
CA GLU A 72 -6.43 6.08 12.05
C GLU A 72 -6.49 7.48 11.44
N ILE A 73 -6.25 7.61 10.13
CA ILE A 73 -6.31 8.89 9.41
C ILE A 73 -7.66 9.13 8.73
N ASP A 74 -8.68 8.31 9.01
CA ASP A 74 -9.99 8.33 8.36
C ASP A 74 -9.89 8.32 6.82
N PHE A 75 -8.99 7.51 6.27
CA PHE A 75 -8.75 7.48 4.82
C PHE A 75 -9.98 6.99 4.05
N GLY A 76 -10.65 7.91 3.35
CA GLY A 76 -11.80 7.62 2.50
C GLY A 76 -11.48 7.39 1.02
N GLY A 77 -10.20 7.33 0.65
CA GLY A 77 -9.75 7.13 -0.73
C GLY A 77 -9.77 5.66 -1.16
N LEU A 78 -9.26 5.38 -2.36
CA LEU A 78 -9.18 4.02 -2.89
C LEU A 78 -7.91 3.32 -2.38
N CYS A 79 -8.04 2.05 -2.02
CA CYS A 79 -6.92 1.12 -1.88
C CYS A 79 -6.98 0.11 -3.03
N ALA A 80 -6.01 0.13 -3.93
CA ALA A 80 -5.94 -0.77 -5.07
C ALA A 80 -4.88 -1.84 -4.82
N VAL A 81 -5.24 -3.11 -4.98
CA VAL A 81 -4.26 -4.20 -4.92
C VAL A 81 -3.60 -4.33 -6.28
N GLU A 82 -2.29 -4.21 -6.33
CA GLU A 82 -1.54 -4.40 -7.58
C GLU A 82 -1.26 -5.87 -7.87
N LEU A 83 -1.61 -6.33 -9.08
CA LEU A 83 -1.36 -7.68 -9.56
C LEU A 83 -0.39 -7.67 -10.76
N SER A 84 0.58 -6.75 -10.77
CA SER A 84 1.42 -6.40 -11.91
C SER A 84 2.16 -7.59 -12.56
N ARG A 85 2.49 -8.64 -11.79
CA ARG A 85 3.09 -9.90 -12.30
C ARG A 85 2.11 -11.08 -12.40
N HIS A 86 0.87 -10.89 -11.97
CA HIS A 86 -0.10 -11.94 -11.78
C HIS A 86 -1.48 -11.67 -12.39
N SER A 87 -1.58 -10.72 -13.34
CA SER A 87 -2.85 -10.41 -14.02
C SER A 87 -3.49 -11.63 -14.69
N HIS A 88 -2.68 -12.54 -15.24
CA HIS A 88 -3.13 -13.81 -15.82
C HIS A 88 -3.81 -14.74 -14.81
N ALA A 89 -3.46 -14.64 -13.53
CA ALA A 89 -3.99 -15.43 -12.41
C ALA A 89 -5.02 -14.64 -11.57
N ALA A 90 -5.52 -13.49 -12.06
CA ALA A 90 -6.42 -12.62 -11.30
C ALA A 90 -7.69 -13.35 -10.79
N HIS A 91 -8.21 -14.30 -11.55
CA HIS A 91 -9.37 -15.10 -11.17
C HIS A 91 -9.15 -15.96 -9.90
N GLU A 92 -7.90 -16.32 -9.60
CA GLU A 92 -7.52 -17.06 -8.39
C GLU A 92 -7.10 -16.10 -7.27
N LEU A 93 -6.28 -15.09 -7.61
CA LEU A 93 -5.69 -14.19 -6.62
C LEU A 93 -6.65 -13.15 -6.06
N VAL A 94 -7.62 -12.67 -6.84
CA VAL A 94 -8.60 -11.68 -6.33
C VAL A 94 -9.40 -12.26 -5.16
N PRO A 95 -10.02 -13.45 -5.26
CA PRO A 95 -10.68 -14.08 -4.11
C PRO A 95 -9.77 -14.27 -2.89
N GLU A 96 -8.54 -14.73 -3.10
CA GLU A 96 -7.59 -14.96 -2.00
C GLU A 96 -7.20 -13.65 -1.31
N THR A 97 -6.83 -12.64 -2.08
CA THR A 97 -6.48 -11.32 -1.58
C THR A 97 -7.63 -10.69 -0.78
N MET A 98 -8.86 -10.74 -1.30
CA MET A 98 -10.02 -10.23 -0.58
C MET A 98 -10.26 -10.98 0.73
N ALA A 99 -10.00 -12.29 0.76
CA ALA A 99 -10.09 -13.08 1.99
C ALA A 99 -9.01 -12.71 3.00
N ARG A 100 -7.78 -12.40 2.56
CA ARG A 100 -6.69 -11.92 3.42
C ARG A 100 -7.01 -10.54 4.00
N LEU A 101 -7.40 -9.58 3.17
CA LEU A 101 -7.78 -8.23 3.61
C LEU A 101 -8.86 -8.24 4.70
N LYS A 102 -9.86 -9.13 4.59
CA LYS A 102 -10.92 -9.29 5.59
C LYS A 102 -10.44 -9.88 6.92
N ARG A 103 -9.35 -10.65 6.93
CA ARG A 103 -8.77 -11.25 8.14
C ARG A 103 -7.75 -10.33 8.84
N SER A 104 -7.25 -9.34 8.11
CA SER A 104 -6.28 -8.36 8.59
C SER A 104 -6.94 -7.08 9.14
N GLN A 105 -8.28 -7.05 9.18
CA GLN A 105 -9.09 -6.04 9.89
C GLN A 105 -9.53 -6.52 11.26
#